data_AF-A0A6P8XDU9-F1
#
_entry.id   AF-A0A6P8XDU9-F1
#
_cell.length_a   1.000
_cell.length_b   1.000
_cell.length_c   1.000
_cell.angle_alpha   90.00
_cell.angle_beta   90.00
_cell.angle_gamma   90.00
#
_symmetry.space_group_name_H-M   'P 1'
#
loop_
_entity.id
_entity.type
_entity.pdbx_description
1 polymer ?
#
loop_
_entity_poly.entity_id
_entity_poly.type
_entity_poly.pdbx_seq_one_letter_code
_entity_poly.pdbx_strand_id
1 'polypeptide(L)'
;MFRLLQQLPLLLLLCWWLNYSTLADEVYETLHHYTNPEPDRKNFIWNPFPGFCGRNATAVNCGGVCPETCAYKSLKCLPHCGVPCVCRSGYVFSESLLKCILRSDCPTNVQQQEVQTHRVFQ
;
A
#
# COMPACT_ATOMS: atom_id res chain seq x y z
N MET A 1 -34.38 -17.21 49.24
CA MET A 1 -34.03 -15.96 48.55
C MET A 1 -32.55 -15.90 48.12
N PHE A 2 -31.88 -17.01 47.75
CA PHE A 2 -30.42 -17.02 47.44
C PHE A 2 -30.03 -17.52 46.03
N ARG A 3 -30.97 -17.94 45.17
CA ARG A 3 -30.65 -18.47 43.84
C ARG A 3 -30.48 -17.42 42.73
N LEU A 4 -30.92 -16.17 42.94
CA LEU A 4 -30.80 -15.10 41.95
C LEU A 4 -29.42 -14.42 41.93
N LEU A 5 -28.64 -14.48 43.03
CA LEU A 5 -27.32 -13.81 43.09
C LEU A 5 -26.18 -14.60 42.42
N GLN A 6 -26.28 -15.92 42.26
CA GLN A 6 -25.19 -16.73 41.67
C GLN A 6 -25.11 -16.64 40.13
N GLN A 7 -26.13 -16.09 39.46
CA GLN A 7 -26.16 -15.98 37.99
C GLN A 7 -25.65 -14.63 37.47
N LEU A 8 -25.50 -13.64 38.36
CA LEU A 8 -24.96 -12.31 38.06
C LEU A 8 -23.56 -12.32 37.41
N PRO A 9 -22.56 -13.09 37.90
CA PRO A 9 -21.22 -13.07 37.30
C PRO A 9 -21.15 -13.72 35.92
N LEU A 10 -21.99 -14.73 35.65
CA LEU A 10 -22.08 -15.36 34.32
C LEU A 10 -22.69 -14.40 33.28
N LEU A 11 -23.72 -13.64 33.69
CA LEU A 11 -24.34 -12.62 32.86
C LEU A 11 -23.35 -11.49 32.51
N LEU A 12 -22.52 -11.06 33.47
CA LEU A 12 -21.49 -10.04 33.22
C LEU A 12 -20.41 -10.54 32.25
N LEU A 13 -19.99 -11.80 32.34
CA LEU A 13 -19.02 -12.40 31.40
C LEU A 13 -19.60 -12.52 29.99
N LEU A 14 -20.89 -12.89 29.86
CA LEU A 14 -21.59 -12.89 28.57
C LEU A 14 -21.72 -11.48 28.00
N CYS A 15 -22.03 -10.47 28.82
CA CYS A 15 -22.08 -9.07 28.38
C CYS A 15 -20.72 -8.55 27.92
N TRP A 16 -19.63 -8.99 28.55
CA TRP A 16 -18.26 -8.66 28.14
C TRP A 16 -17.87 -9.34 26.82
N TRP A 17 -18.24 -10.61 26.62
CA TRP A 17 -18.03 -11.32 25.34
C TRP A 17 -18.81 -10.67 24.19
N LEU A 18 -20.06 -10.27 24.45
CA LEU A 18 -20.87 -9.57 23.47
C LEU A 18 -20.31 -8.16 23.17
N ASN A 19 -19.79 -7.44 24.17
CA ASN A 19 -19.15 -6.12 23.96
C ASN A 19 -17.80 -6.19 23.24
N TYR A 20 -17.01 -7.25 23.47
CA TYR A 20 -15.71 -7.39 22.80
C TYR A 20 -15.87 -7.53 21.27
N SER A 21 -16.97 -8.16 20.83
CA SER A 21 -17.26 -8.38 19.41
C SER A 21 -17.66 -7.11 18.65
N THR A 22 -18.11 -6.05 19.35
CA THR A 22 -18.67 -4.85 18.70
C THR A 22 -17.67 -3.72 18.46
N LEU A 23 -16.38 -3.91 18.77
CA LEU A 23 -15.36 -2.85 18.72
C LEU A 23 -14.33 -3.00 17.58
N ALA A 24 -14.63 -3.82 16.56
CA ALA A 24 -13.69 -4.16 15.49
C ALA A 24 -14.19 -3.86 14.06
N ASP A 25 -15.19 -2.98 13.88
CA ASP A 25 -15.51 -2.44 12.56
C ASP A 25 -15.22 -0.94 12.53
N GLU A 26 -13.95 -0.61 12.29
CA GLU A 26 -13.67 0.64 11.57
C GLU A 26 -14.30 0.46 10.18
N VAL A 27 -15.41 1.15 9.94
CA VAL A 27 -16.05 1.21 8.62
C VAL A 27 -15.04 1.85 7.66
N TYR A 28 -14.27 1.01 6.98
CA TYR A 28 -13.56 1.44 5.79
C TYR A 28 -14.64 1.80 4.76
N GLU A 29 -14.79 3.08 4.50
CA GLU A 29 -15.66 3.54 3.43
C GLU A 29 -15.06 3.02 2.12
N THR A 30 -15.69 1.98 1.58
CA THR A 30 -15.33 1.47 0.26
C THR A 30 -15.75 2.53 -0.75
N LEU A 31 -14.82 3.40 -1.17
CA LEU A 31 -15.06 4.33 -2.27
C LEU A 31 -15.28 3.52 -3.55
N HIS A 32 -16.54 3.24 -3.84
CA HIS A 32 -16.96 2.64 -5.10
C HIS A 32 -16.81 3.68 -6.21
N HIS A 33 -15.63 3.72 -6.83
CA HIS A 33 -15.42 4.46 -8.06
C HIS A 33 -16.14 3.73 -9.21
N TYR A 34 -17.31 4.25 -9.61
CA TYR A 34 -18.11 3.73 -10.74
C TYR A 34 -17.42 3.92 -12.10
N THR A 35 -16.39 4.77 -12.16
CA THR A 35 -15.55 5.01 -13.33
C THR A 35 -14.08 4.88 -12.93
N ASN A 36 -13.24 4.37 -13.83
CA ASN A 36 -11.79 4.45 -13.64
C ASN A 36 -11.40 5.94 -13.63
N PRO A 37 -10.86 6.51 -12.53
CA PRO A 37 -10.49 7.92 -12.45
C PRO A 37 -9.34 8.28 -13.41
N GLU A 38 -8.61 7.29 -13.93
CA GLU A 38 -7.50 7.48 -14.87
C GLU A 38 -7.68 6.57 -16.10
N PRO A 39 -8.67 6.84 -16.98
CA PRO A 39 -8.99 5.98 -18.13
C PRO A 39 -7.87 5.95 -19.19
N ASP A 40 -7.04 6.99 -19.24
CA ASP A 40 -5.92 7.10 -20.19
C ASP A 40 -4.65 6.37 -19.72
N ARG A 41 -4.60 5.94 -18.46
CA ARG A 41 -3.45 5.24 -17.88
C ARG A 41 -3.50 3.77 -18.28
N LYS A 42 -2.99 3.47 -19.48
CA LYS A 42 -3.05 2.12 -20.07
C LYS A 42 -1.95 1.15 -19.61
N ASN A 43 -0.94 1.62 -18.88
CA ASN A 43 0.27 0.83 -18.59
C ASN A 43 0.56 0.73 -17.09
N PHE A 44 -0.32 0.10 -16.32
CA PHE A 44 0.09 -0.35 -14.98
C PHE A 44 1.10 -1.49 -15.12
N ILE A 45 2.21 -1.40 -14.39
CA ILE A 45 3.22 -2.45 -14.39
C ILE A 45 2.81 -3.51 -13.38
N TRP A 46 2.39 -4.68 -13.88
CA TRP A 46 2.02 -5.82 -13.05
C TRP A 46 3.28 -6.58 -12.61
N ASN A 47 3.54 -6.57 -11.30
CA ASN A 47 4.63 -7.28 -10.61
C ASN A 47 5.95 -7.42 -11.42
N PRO A 48 6.71 -6.32 -11.59
CA PRO A 48 7.94 -6.32 -12.39
C PRO A 48 9.12 -7.03 -11.72
N PHE A 49 8.97 -7.44 -10.46
CA PHE A 49 10.03 -8.07 -9.70
C PHE A 49 9.91 -9.61 -9.77
N PRO A 50 10.79 -10.32 -10.50
CA PRO A 50 10.80 -11.77 -10.46
C PRO A 50 11.32 -12.27 -9.09
N GLY A 51 10.53 -13.09 -8.38
CA GLY A 51 10.94 -13.74 -7.14
C GLY A 51 11.11 -12.80 -5.93
N PHE A 52 12.25 -12.87 -5.23
CA PHE A 52 12.55 -12.22 -3.94
C PHE A 52 12.97 -10.73 -4.06
N CYS A 53 12.29 -9.97 -4.91
CA CYS A 53 12.70 -8.63 -5.31
C CYS A 53 14.04 -8.61 -6.07
N GLY A 54 14.10 -7.81 -7.14
CA GLY A 54 15.32 -7.69 -7.95
C GLY A 54 16.49 -7.05 -7.18
N ARG A 55 17.65 -6.96 -7.84
CA ARG A 55 18.82 -6.27 -7.27
C ARG A 55 18.45 -4.83 -6.88
N ASN A 56 18.95 -4.37 -5.74
CA ASN A 56 18.72 -3.03 -5.18
C ASN A 56 17.29 -2.74 -4.72
N ALA A 57 16.47 -3.78 -4.58
CA ALA A 57 15.20 -3.71 -3.87
C ALA A 57 15.29 -4.49 -2.54
N THR A 58 14.31 -4.26 -1.67
CA THR A 58 14.10 -4.98 -0.42
C THR A 58 12.65 -5.46 -0.37
N ALA A 59 12.47 -6.70 0.05
CA ALA A 59 11.14 -7.28 0.26
C ALA A 59 10.47 -6.64 1.48
N VAL A 60 9.21 -6.27 1.32
CA VAL A 60 8.37 -5.70 2.38
C VAL A 60 6.97 -6.29 2.29
N ASN A 61 6.20 -6.22 3.37
CA ASN A 61 4.82 -6.68 3.35
C ASN A 61 3.92 -5.86 2.41
N CYS A 62 4.21 -4.57 2.26
CA CYS A 62 3.43 -3.64 1.42
C CYS A 62 4.36 -2.55 0.85
N GLY A 63 4.69 -2.61 -0.45
CA GLY A 63 5.63 -1.69 -1.10
C GLY A 63 5.02 -0.40 -1.68
N GLY A 64 3.72 -0.18 -1.46
CA GLY A 64 3.00 0.96 -2.03
C GLY A 64 2.76 0.84 -3.55
N VAL A 65 2.02 1.79 -4.12
CA VAL A 65 1.74 1.85 -5.57
C VAL A 65 2.45 3.00 -6.30
N CYS A 66 3.05 3.95 -5.58
CA CYS A 66 3.75 5.12 -6.13
C CYS A 66 5.25 5.08 -5.80
N PRO A 67 6.05 4.22 -6.46
CA PRO A 67 7.49 4.28 -6.32
C PRO A 67 8.02 5.62 -6.84
N GLU A 68 9.14 6.06 -6.31
CA GLU A 68 9.90 7.13 -6.93
C GLU A 68 10.60 6.62 -8.20
N THR A 69 10.50 7.36 -9.30
CA THR A 69 11.11 7.02 -10.59
C THR A 69 12.08 8.11 -11.03
N CYS A 70 12.85 7.88 -12.10
CA CYS A 70 13.73 8.91 -12.64
C CYS A 70 12.96 10.17 -13.09
N ALA A 71 11.74 10.01 -13.60
CA ALA A 71 10.95 11.10 -14.14
C ALA A 71 10.05 11.76 -13.09
N TYR A 72 9.59 11.01 -12.09
CA TYR A 72 8.57 11.50 -11.18
C TYR A 72 8.81 11.11 -9.72
N LYS A 73 8.44 12.03 -8.84
CA LYS A 73 8.36 11.82 -7.40
C LYS A 73 6.99 12.29 -6.91
N SER A 74 6.26 11.38 -6.28
CA SER A 74 4.92 11.67 -5.75
C SER A 74 5.03 12.44 -4.43
N LEU A 75 4.31 13.55 -4.30
CA LEU A 75 4.15 14.31 -3.05
C LEU A 75 3.15 13.64 -2.12
N LYS A 76 2.14 12.99 -2.70
CA LYS A 76 1.12 12.22 -2.00
C LYS A 76 0.94 10.88 -2.69
N CYS A 77 0.69 9.84 -1.91
CA CYS A 77 0.31 8.54 -2.45
C CYS A 77 -0.79 7.96 -1.57
N LEU A 78 -1.79 7.32 -2.19
CA LEU A 78 -2.80 6.57 -1.47
C LEU A 78 -2.15 5.36 -0.78
N PRO A 79 -2.62 4.94 0.41
CA PRO A 79 -2.06 3.82 1.18
C PRO A 79 -2.46 2.46 0.59
N HIS A 80 -2.38 2.32 -0.74
CA HIS A 80 -2.62 1.06 -1.43
C HIS A 80 -1.35 0.23 -1.47
N CYS A 81 -1.47 -1.07 -1.18
CA CYS A 81 -0.39 -2.01 -1.37
C CYS A 81 -0.30 -2.40 -2.85
N GLY A 82 0.83 -2.08 -3.47
CA GLY A 82 1.21 -2.63 -4.76
C GLY A 82 2.11 -3.83 -4.58
N VAL A 83 3.22 -3.85 -5.31
CA VAL A 83 4.19 -4.95 -5.28
C VAL A 83 4.90 -5.05 -3.92
N PRO A 84 5.26 -6.25 -3.43
CA PRO A 84 5.88 -6.46 -2.12
C PRO A 84 7.39 -6.12 -2.11
N CYS A 85 7.79 -5.08 -2.84
CA CYS A 85 9.17 -4.69 -3.04
C CYS A 85 9.30 -3.16 -3.06
N VAL A 86 10.34 -2.64 -2.40
CA VAL A 86 10.69 -1.21 -2.43
C VAL A 86 12.15 -1.06 -2.82
N CYS A 87 12.47 -0.06 -3.63
CA CYS A 87 13.87 0.26 -3.94
C CYS A 87 14.60 0.68 -2.65
N ARG A 88 15.86 0.24 -2.52
CA ARG A 88 16.72 0.62 -1.39
C ARG A 88 17.00 2.12 -1.41
N SER A 89 17.41 2.67 -0.27
CA SER A 89 17.83 4.07 -0.17
C SER A 89 18.89 4.41 -1.23
N GLY A 90 18.72 5.52 -1.93
CA GLY A 90 19.58 5.96 -3.04
C GLY A 90 19.20 5.38 -4.41
N TYR A 91 18.26 4.44 -4.48
CA TYR A 91 17.78 3.84 -5.72
C TYR A 91 16.35 4.30 -6.07
N VAL A 92 16.06 4.39 -7.36
CA VAL A 92 14.74 4.71 -7.91
C VAL A 92 14.29 3.64 -8.89
N PHE A 93 12.98 3.49 -9.08
CA PHE A 93 12.43 2.51 -10.02
C PHE A 93 12.52 3.03 -11.46
N SER A 94 13.17 2.25 -12.32
CA SER A 94 13.19 2.51 -13.76
C SER A 94 12.01 1.79 -14.42
N GLU A 95 11.04 2.57 -14.90
CA GLU A 95 9.88 2.03 -15.63
C GLU A 95 10.28 1.35 -16.95
N SER A 96 11.36 1.80 -17.59
CA SER A 96 11.87 1.21 -18.85
C SER A 96 12.65 -0.08 -18.63
N LEU A 97 13.41 -0.20 -17.54
CA LEU A 97 14.24 -1.37 -17.25
C LEU A 97 13.58 -2.36 -16.28
N LEU A 98 12.42 -1.99 -15.72
CA LEU A 98 11.66 -2.76 -14.74
C LEU A 98 12.50 -3.18 -13.51
N LYS A 99 13.40 -2.30 -13.06
CA LYS A 99 14.29 -2.57 -11.91
C LYS A 99 14.69 -1.29 -11.16
N CYS A 100 15.19 -1.47 -9.93
CA CYS A 100 15.76 -0.37 -9.15
C CYS A 100 17.19 -0.06 -9.61
N ILE A 101 17.43 1.19 -9.99
CA ILE A 101 18.73 1.70 -10.44
C ILE A 101 19.20 2.83 -9.52
N LEU A 102 20.49 3.12 -9.49
CA LEU A 102 20.98 4.28 -8.73
C LEU A 102 20.35 5.54 -9.31
N ARG A 103 20.03 6.52 -8.46
CA ARG A 103 19.52 7.81 -8.93
C ARG A 103 20.49 8.49 -9.92
N SER A 104 21.79 8.30 -9.74
CA SER A 104 22.84 8.79 -10.65
C SER A 104 22.82 8.14 -12.03
N ASP A 105 22.21 6.97 -12.16
CA ASP A 105 22.13 6.21 -13.42
C ASP A 105 20.90 6.60 -14.24
N CYS A 106 20.07 7.54 -13.74
CA CYS A 106 18.97 8.08 -14.51
C CYS A 106 19.48 8.79 -15.78
N PRO A 107 18.74 8.72 -16.90
CA PRO A 107 19.12 9.41 -18.14
C PRO A 107 19.33 10.90 -17.89
N THR A 108 20.43 11.46 -18.40
CA THR A 108 20.81 12.87 -18.17
C THR A 108 19.82 13.87 -18.78
N ASN A 109 19.04 13.44 -19.77
CA ASN A 109 17.99 14.24 -20.40
C ASN A 109 16.64 14.19 -19.65
N VAL A 110 16.55 13.45 -18.54
CA VAL A 110 15.33 13.36 -17.72
C VAL A 110 15.56 14.13 -16.43
N GLN A 111 14.81 15.20 -16.25
CA GLN A 111 14.72 15.90 -14.96
C GLN A 111 13.53 15.36 -14.18
N GLN A 112 13.76 14.97 -12.93
CA GLN A 112 12.71 14.47 -12.06
C GLN A 112 11.74 15.59 -11.70
N GLN A 113 10.44 15.36 -11.86
CA GLN A 113 9.37 16.27 -11.51
C GLN A 113 8.68 15.82 -10.22
N GLU A 114 8.46 16.75 -9.30
CA GLU A 114 7.58 16.51 -8.15
C GLU A 114 6.12 16.73 -8.58
N VAL A 115 5.31 15.69 -8.45
CA VAL A 115 3.90 15.68 -8.87
C VAL A 115 3.00 15.26 -7.72
N GLN A 116 1.72 15.58 -7.78
CA GLN A 116 0.79 15.21 -6.69
C GLN A 116 0.78 13.70 -6.46
N THR A 117 0.53 12.92 -7.52
CA THR A 117 0.52 11.45 -7.46
C THR A 117 1.02 10.88 -8.79
N HIS A 118 2.01 10.00 -8.73
CA HIS A 118 2.47 9.16 -9.85
C HIS A 118 2.42 7.70 -9.42
N ARG A 119 1.26 7.06 -9.64
CA ARG A 119 1.12 5.62 -9.47
C ARG A 119 1.94 4.91 -10.56
N VAL A 120 2.47 3.72 -10.28
CA VAL A 120 3.17 2.91 -11.30
C VAL A 120 2.71 1.46 -11.20
N PHE A 121 2.57 0.99 -9.96
CA PHE A 121 2.10 -0.36 -9.69
C PHE A 121 0.57 -0.41 -9.59
N GLN A 122 0.02 -1.54 -9.99
CA GLN A 122 -1.37 -1.88 -9.76
C GLN A 122 -1.61 -2.22 -8.29
#